data_AF-A0A101VMI6-F1
#
_entry.id   AF-A0A101VMI6-F1
#
_cell.length_a   1.000
_cell.length_b   1.000
_cell.length_c   1.000
_cell.angle_alpha   90.00
_cell.angle_beta   90.00
_cell.angle_gamma   90.00
#
_symmetry.space_group_name_H-M   'P 1'
#
loop_
_entity.id
_entity.type
_entity.pdbx_description
1 polymer ?
#
loop_
_entity_poly.entity_id
_entity_poly.type
_entity_poly.pdbx_seq_one_letter_code
_entity_poly.pdbx_strand_id
1 'polypeptide(L)'
;MRLMKKSPRNEGKVKMLYSEIGREISGHYSAADLDADAEARIGVPGEFPFTRHIHASGNRVRPWAPSLYSGFGSAEDTNRRFRFLIDAGNGRANVAADLPTQIGLDSDDPLASGEVGRLGVAIDSLEDFETMFEGVRLVAVKNEEQQASAAVFRARDLLVRNASAKKMRRTSDSGD
;
A
#
# COMPACT_ATOMS: atom_id res chain seq x y z
N MET A 1 -12.76 36.22 40.67
CA MET A 1 -11.82 35.30 40.01
C MET A 1 -11.83 33.98 40.78
N ARG A 2 -12.52 32.95 40.27
CA ARG A 2 -12.78 31.69 41.01
C ARG A 2 -11.58 30.76 40.80
N LEU A 3 -10.76 30.53 41.84
CA LEU A 3 -9.67 29.56 41.78
C LEU A 3 -10.25 28.17 41.49
N MET A 4 -9.86 27.57 40.36
CA MET A 4 -10.11 26.16 40.08
C MET A 4 -9.42 25.33 41.18
N LYS A 5 -10.20 24.57 41.95
CA LYS A 5 -9.66 23.60 42.91
C LYS A 5 -8.85 22.57 42.12
N LYS A 6 -7.57 22.39 42.48
CA LYS A 6 -6.74 21.29 41.94
C LYS A 6 -7.48 19.97 42.18
N SER A 7 -7.60 19.18 41.12
CA SER A 7 -8.08 17.78 41.19
C SER A 7 -7.31 17.02 42.28
N PRO A 8 -7.96 16.13 43.06
CA PRO A 8 -7.26 15.31 44.05
C PRO A 8 -6.12 14.55 43.38
N ARG A 9 -4.90 14.76 43.88
CA ARG A 9 -3.72 14.00 43.44
C ARG A 9 -3.97 12.55 43.81
N ASN A 10 -4.03 11.67 42.81
CA ASN A 10 -4.12 10.24 43.04
C ASN A 10 -2.78 9.80 43.67
N GLU A 11 -2.75 9.55 44.97
CA GLU A 11 -1.56 9.08 45.72
C GLU A 11 -1.29 7.57 45.52
N GLY A 12 -1.78 7.00 44.41
CA GLY A 12 -1.47 5.63 44.03
C GLY A 12 -0.02 5.51 43.57
N LYS A 13 0.63 4.38 43.88
CA LYS A 13 1.97 4.04 43.36
C LYS A 13 2.00 4.26 41.85
N VAL A 14 2.88 5.15 41.37
CA VAL A 14 3.07 5.41 39.94
C VAL A 14 3.48 4.09 39.30
N LYS A 15 2.61 3.53 38.46
CA LYS A 15 2.92 2.31 37.72
C LYS A 15 3.89 2.68 36.60
N MET A 16 5.07 2.07 36.60
CA MET A 16 6.00 2.19 35.49
C MET A 16 5.36 1.58 34.24
N LEU A 17 5.36 2.35 33.15
CA LEU A 17 4.85 1.91 31.86
C LEU A 17 6.03 1.67 30.94
N TYR A 18 5.93 0.61 30.15
CA TYR A 18 6.90 0.29 29.10
C TYR A 18 6.15 0.19 27.78
N SER A 19 6.79 0.62 26.70
CA SER A 19 6.34 0.34 25.34
C SER A 19 6.57 -1.14 25.00
N GLU A 20 5.94 -1.62 23.93
CA GLU A 20 6.13 -2.98 23.40
C GLU A 20 7.59 -3.29 23.03
N ILE A 21 8.40 -2.26 22.80
CA ILE A 21 9.84 -2.37 22.52
C ILE A 21 10.72 -2.19 23.78
N GLY A 22 10.12 -2.22 24.97
CA GLY A 22 10.82 -2.18 26.26
C GLY A 22 11.32 -0.81 26.70
N ARG A 23 10.93 0.29 26.04
CA ARG A 23 11.29 1.64 26.49
C ARG A 23 10.35 2.12 27.58
N GLU A 24 10.89 2.65 28.66
CA GLU A 24 10.14 3.30 29.73
C GLU A 24 9.36 4.51 29.18
N ILE A 25 8.10 4.62 29.59
CA ILE A 25 7.21 5.73 29.25
C ILE A 25 6.94 6.53 30.52
N SER A 26 7.45 7.76 30.53
CA SER A 26 7.22 8.70 31.61
C SER A 26 5.78 9.24 31.57
N GLY A 27 5.21 9.57 32.73
CA GLY A 27 3.84 10.09 32.81
C GLY A 27 3.64 11.49 32.23
N HIS A 28 4.74 12.19 31.93
CA HIS A 28 4.76 13.54 31.37
C HIS A 28 6.10 13.78 30.67
N TYR A 29 6.07 14.53 29.57
CA TYR A 29 7.23 14.99 28.82
C TYR A 29 7.18 16.51 28.65
N SER A 30 8.34 17.14 28.70
CA SER A 30 8.57 18.59 28.66
C SER A 30 9.71 18.94 27.72
N ALA A 31 9.98 20.23 27.55
CA ALA A 31 11.14 20.69 26.78
C ALA A 31 12.49 20.20 27.37
N ALA A 32 12.54 19.85 28.66
CA ALA A 32 13.74 19.29 29.28
C ALA A 32 14.04 17.85 28.86
N ASP A 33 13.07 17.16 28.27
CA ASP A 33 13.18 15.77 27.81
C ASP A 33 13.62 15.67 26.34
N LEU A 34 13.88 16.82 25.68
CA LEU A 34 14.41 16.86 24.32
C LEU A 34 15.93 16.64 24.32
N ASP A 35 16.40 15.83 23.37
CA ASP A 35 17.82 15.67 23.10
C ASP A 35 18.48 17.01 22.72
N ALA A 36 19.76 17.18 23.06
CA ALA A 36 20.51 18.41 22.76
C ALA A 36 20.58 18.74 21.25
N ASP A 37 20.49 17.72 20.39
CA ASP A 37 20.49 17.82 18.93
C ASP A 37 19.09 17.71 18.30
N ALA A 38 18.02 17.84 19.11
CA ALA A 38 16.65 17.64 18.66
C ALA A 38 16.28 18.51 17.44
N GLU A 39 16.73 19.77 17.38
CA GLU A 39 16.44 20.65 16.24
C GLU A 39 17.01 20.11 14.93
N ALA A 40 18.27 19.65 14.94
CA ALA A 40 18.92 19.08 13.76
C ALA A 40 18.27 17.74 13.34
N ARG A 41 17.86 16.92 14.32
CA ARG A 41 17.18 15.64 14.07
C ARG A 41 15.75 15.81 13.57
N ILE A 42 15.06 16.86 14.00
CA ILE A 42 13.70 17.17 13.54
C ILE A 42 13.74 17.81 12.15
N GLY A 43 14.63 18.78 11.94
CA GLY A 43 14.84 19.45 10.65
C GLY A 43 13.58 20.09 10.05
N VAL A 44 13.62 20.29 8.73
CA VAL A 44 12.52 20.80 7.89
C VAL A 44 12.02 19.72 6.91
N PRO A 45 10.74 19.72 6.50
CA PRO A 45 10.24 18.72 5.56
C PRO A 45 10.92 18.86 4.19
N GLY A 46 11.19 17.74 3.52
CA GLY A 46 11.83 17.71 2.20
C GLY A 46 13.35 17.75 2.20
N GLU A 47 13.98 17.84 3.37
CA GLU A 47 15.43 17.82 3.53
C GLU A 47 15.84 16.70 4.50
N PHE A 48 17.06 16.18 4.34
CA PHE A 48 17.62 15.20 5.28
C PHE A 48 17.61 15.80 6.70
N PRO A 49 17.20 15.05 7.75
CA PRO A 49 16.96 13.60 7.82
C PRO A 49 15.51 13.16 7.49
N PHE A 50 14.70 14.04 6.90
CA PHE A 50 13.31 13.77 6.47
C PHE A 50 12.34 13.40 7.60
N THR A 51 12.71 13.63 8.87
CA THR A 51 11.92 13.29 10.05
C THR A 51 10.49 13.86 10.01
N ARG A 52 10.32 15.07 9.46
CA ARG A 52 8.99 15.67 9.28
C ARG A 52 8.24 15.13 8.07
N HIS A 53 8.92 15.01 6.93
CA HIS A 53 8.37 14.46 5.68
C HIS A 53 9.44 14.38 4.58
N ILE A 54 9.26 13.48 3.61
CA ILE A 54 10.11 13.38 2.41
C ILE A 54 9.87 14.48 1.35
N HIS A 55 8.74 15.19 1.44
CA HIS A 55 8.35 16.27 0.54
C HIS A 55 8.14 17.56 1.32
N ALA A 56 8.71 18.67 0.83
CA ALA A 56 8.62 19.98 1.49
C ALA A 56 7.16 20.45 1.69
N SER A 57 6.27 20.12 0.77
CA SER A 57 4.84 20.48 0.84
C SER A 57 3.98 19.47 1.61
N GLY A 58 4.57 18.39 2.14
CA GLY A 58 3.82 17.30 2.76
C GLY A 58 2.77 16.71 1.80
N ASN A 59 1.59 16.39 2.35
CA ASN A 59 0.45 15.88 1.60
C ASN A 59 -0.44 16.98 0.97
N ARG A 60 -0.02 18.25 1.00
CA ARG A 60 -0.87 19.37 0.53
C ARG A 60 -0.96 19.45 -0.99
N VAL A 61 0.08 19.06 -1.70
CA VAL A 61 0.12 19.03 -3.18
C VAL A 61 -0.33 17.68 -3.72
N ARG A 62 0.05 16.60 -3.03
CA ARG A 62 -0.34 15.23 -3.36
C ARG A 62 -0.87 14.57 -2.09
N PRO A 63 -2.19 14.51 -1.92
CA PRO A 63 -2.77 13.75 -0.82
C PRO A 63 -2.29 12.31 -0.86
N TRP A 64 -2.22 11.68 0.32
CA TRP A 64 -2.03 10.23 0.38
C TRP A 64 -3.19 9.56 -0.35
N ALA A 65 -2.86 8.77 -1.38
CA ALA A 65 -3.84 7.98 -2.10
C ALA A 65 -3.99 6.63 -1.40
N PRO A 66 -5.20 6.24 -0.95
CA PRO A 66 -5.42 4.92 -0.41
C PRO A 66 -5.12 3.86 -1.48
N SER A 67 -4.55 2.75 -1.01
CA SER A 67 -4.18 1.60 -1.81
C SER A 67 -4.63 0.35 -1.08
N LEU A 68 -5.90 -0.02 -1.27
CA LEU A 68 -6.49 -1.18 -0.61
C LEU A 68 -5.96 -2.46 -1.26
N TYR A 69 -5.35 -3.32 -0.44
CA TYR A 69 -4.92 -4.65 -0.85
C TYR A 69 -6.14 -5.52 -1.11
N SER A 70 -6.29 -5.99 -2.35
CA SER A 70 -7.50 -6.68 -2.79
C SER A 70 -7.18 -7.70 -3.89
N GLY A 71 -7.85 -8.84 -3.81
CA GLY A 71 -7.78 -9.94 -4.75
C GLY A 71 -8.46 -11.15 -4.11
N PHE A 72 -9.37 -11.79 -4.82
CA PHE A 72 -10.02 -13.02 -4.38
C PHE A 72 -10.65 -13.72 -5.58
N GLY A 73 -10.74 -15.04 -5.52
CA GLY A 73 -11.39 -15.84 -6.55
C GLY A 73 -10.70 -15.71 -7.90
N SER A 74 -11.49 -15.49 -8.95
CA SER A 74 -10.99 -15.38 -10.32
C SER A 74 -10.50 -13.97 -10.67
N ALA A 75 -9.86 -13.85 -11.84
CA ALA A 75 -9.49 -12.58 -12.43
C ALA A 75 -10.70 -11.63 -12.61
N GLU A 76 -11.84 -12.15 -13.05
CA GLU A 76 -13.08 -11.39 -13.22
C GLU A 76 -13.65 -10.88 -11.89
N ASP A 77 -13.62 -11.72 -10.85
CA ASP A 77 -14.08 -11.35 -9.50
C ASP A 77 -13.25 -10.19 -8.96
N THR A 78 -11.94 -10.30 -9.11
CA THR A 78 -10.98 -9.27 -8.70
C THR A 78 -11.12 -8.00 -9.55
N ASN A 79 -11.36 -8.12 -10.85
CA ASN A 79 -11.63 -6.97 -11.71
C ASN A 79 -12.89 -6.19 -11.28
N ARG A 80 -14.01 -6.89 -11.02
CA ARG A 80 -15.24 -6.26 -10.51
C ARG A 80 -14.98 -5.54 -9.20
N ARG A 81 -14.16 -6.14 -8.34
CA ARG A 81 -13.73 -5.52 -7.08
C ARG A 81 -12.87 -4.28 -7.30
N PHE A 82 -11.92 -4.28 -8.23
CA PHE A 82 -11.11 -3.10 -8.54
C PHE A 82 -11.96 -1.95 -9.06
N ARG A 83 -12.89 -2.20 -9.98
CA ARG A 83 -13.81 -1.17 -10.48
C ARG A 83 -14.62 -0.56 -9.33
N PHE A 84 -15.21 -1.39 -8.48
CA PHE A 84 -15.91 -0.94 -7.27
C PHE A 84 -15.04 -0.07 -6.35
N LEU A 85 -13.80 -0.49 -6.09
CA LEU A 85 -12.90 0.26 -5.21
C LEU A 85 -12.48 1.60 -5.83
N ILE A 86 -12.21 1.63 -7.14
CA ILE A 86 -11.84 2.85 -7.88
C ILE A 86 -13.00 3.85 -7.84
N ASP A 87 -14.23 3.39 -8.08
CA ASP A 87 -15.42 4.22 -8.00
C ASP A 87 -15.64 4.77 -6.57
N ALA A 88 -15.22 4.03 -5.55
CA ALA A 88 -15.21 4.45 -4.15
C ALA A 88 -14.02 5.34 -3.76
N GLY A 89 -13.15 5.72 -4.69
CA GLY A 89 -12.01 6.63 -4.45
C GLY A 89 -10.68 5.95 -4.11
N ASN A 90 -10.57 4.63 -4.30
CA ASN A 90 -9.28 3.95 -4.21
C ASN A 90 -8.39 4.34 -5.39
N GLY A 91 -7.31 5.07 -5.11
CA GLY A 91 -6.47 5.66 -6.16
C GLY A 91 -5.46 4.70 -6.80
N ARG A 92 -5.24 3.52 -6.20
CA ARG A 92 -4.24 2.54 -6.65
C ARG A 92 -4.77 1.11 -6.50
N ALA A 93 -4.69 0.32 -7.56
CA ALA A 93 -4.94 -1.12 -7.48
C ALA A 93 -3.73 -1.80 -6.83
N ASN A 94 -3.97 -2.53 -5.74
CA ASN A 94 -2.95 -3.34 -5.07
C ASN A 94 -3.46 -4.78 -5.02
N VAL A 95 -2.76 -5.68 -5.69
CA VAL A 95 -3.24 -7.02 -6.02
C VAL A 95 -2.80 -8.02 -4.95
N ALA A 96 -3.75 -8.75 -4.38
CA ALA A 96 -3.47 -9.91 -3.55
C ALA A 96 -3.53 -11.19 -4.41
N ALA A 97 -2.39 -11.80 -4.69
CA ALA A 97 -2.33 -13.09 -5.37
C ALA A 97 -2.58 -14.25 -4.39
N ASP A 98 -3.15 -15.36 -4.87
CA ASP A 98 -3.31 -16.56 -4.06
C ASP A 98 -1.97 -17.27 -3.78
N LEU A 99 -1.98 -18.27 -2.90
CA LEU A 99 -0.76 -18.96 -2.51
C LEU A 99 -0.08 -19.67 -3.70
N PRO A 100 -0.77 -20.46 -4.55
CA PRO A 100 -0.17 -21.07 -5.74
C PRO A 100 0.55 -20.06 -6.63
N THR A 101 -0.09 -18.95 -6.96
CA THR A 101 0.47 -17.88 -7.78
C THR A 101 1.70 -17.23 -7.12
N GLN A 102 1.70 -17.09 -5.78
CA GLN A 102 2.84 -16.56 -5.05
C GLN A 102 4.06 -17.49 -5.11
N ILE A 103 3.85 -18.81 -5.01
CA ILE A 103 4.93 -19.80 -5.04
C ILE A 103 5.26 -20.31 -6.45
N GLY A 104 4.56 -19.83 -7.48
CA GLY A 104 4.83 -20.13 -8.88
C GLY A 104 4.25 -21.46 -9.37
N LEU A 105 3.17 -21.92 -8.76
CA LEU A 105 2.40 -23.07 -9.23
C LEU A 105 1.19 -22.59 -10.04
N ASP A 106 0.88 -23.32 -11.10
CA ASP A 106 -0.36 -23.15 -11.84
C ASP A 106 -1.51 -23.80 -11.05
N SER A 107 -2.73 -23.32 -11.27
CA SER A 107 -3.93 -23.76 -10.53
C SER A 107 -4.28 -25.26 -10.70
N ASP A 108 -3.75 -25.93 -11.73
CA ASP A 108 -3.92 -27.36 -11.96
C ASP A 108 -2.83 -28.23 -11.31
N ASP A 109 -1.83 -27.61 -10.66
CA ASP A 109 -0.81 -28.34 -9.91
C ASP A 109 -1.46 -29.09 -8.73
N PRO A 110 -1.17 -30.39 -8.52
CA PRO A 110 -1.71 -31.15 -7.39
C PRO A 110 -1.47 -30.51 -6.02
N LEU A 111 -0.40 -29.74 -5.85
CA LEU A 111 -0.06 -29.00 -4.62
C LEU A 111 -0.84 -27.69 -4.46
N ALA A 112 -1.46 -27.18 -5.53
CA ALA A 112 -2.28 -25.97 -5.50
C ALA A 112 -3.72 -26.23 -5.00
N SER A 113 -4.15 -27.50 -5.02
CA SER A 113 -5.50 -27.91 -4.68
C SER A 113 -5.94 -27.39 -3.30
N GLY A 114 -7.07 -26.66 -3.27
CA GLY A 114 -7.66 -26.09 -2.07
C GLY A 114 -7.19 -24.65 -1.73
N GLU A 115 -6.13 -24.16 -2.36
CA GLU A 115 -5.60 -22.81 -2.14
C GLU A 115 -5.86 -21.85 -3.31
N VAL A 116 -6.23 -22.38 -4.48
CA VAL A 116 -6.59 -21.61 -5.68
C VAL A 116 -7.71 -20.62 -5.38
N GLY A 117 -7.46 -19.33 -5.60
CA GLY A 117 -8.43 -18.24 -5.44
C GLY A 117 -8.87 -17.96 -4.00
N ARG A 118 -8.27 -18.60 -2.99
CA ARG A 118 -8.78 -18.58 -1.60
C ARG A 118 -8.38 -17.33 -0.82
N LEU A 119 -7.07 -17.03 -0.82
CA LEU A 119 -6.49 -15.88 -0.11
C LEU A 119 -6.18 -14.69 -1.03
N GLY A 120 -6.40 -14.87 -2.33
CA GLY A 120 -6.05 -13.92 -3.37
C GLY A 120 -6.66 -14.33 -4.71
N VAL A 121 -6.30 -13.61 -5.76
CA VAL A 121 -6.65 -13.95 -7.14
C VAL A 121 -5.73 -15.05 -7.68
N ALA A 122 -6.30 -16.04 -8.37
CA ALA A 122 -5.54 -17.02 -9.14
C ALA A 122 -5.08 -16.41 -10.47
N ILE A 123 -3.78 -16.49 -10.79
CA ILE A 123 -3.21 -15.95 -12.04
C ILE A 123 -2.19 -16.94 -12.63
N ASP A 124 -2.68 -17.81 -13.49
CA ASP A 124 -1.85 -18.81 -14.17
C ASP A 124 -1.20 -18.21 -15.44
N SER A 125 -1.93 -17.33 -16.12
CA SER A 125 -1.60 -16.89 -17.48
C SER A 125 -1.52 -15.37 -17.66
N LEU A 126 -1.18 -14.94 -18.88
CA LEU A 126 -1.30 -13.54 -19.29
C LEU A 126 -2.77 -13.12 -19.43
N GLU A 127 -3.63 -14.04 -19.88
CA GLU A 127 -5.06 -13.78 -20.09
C GLU A 127 -5.75 -13.41 -18.78
N ASP A 128 -5.45 -14.13 -17.69
CA ASP A 128 -5.95 -13.80 -16.35
C ASP A 128 -5.55 -12.38 -15.92
N PHE A 129 -4.31 -12.00 -16.24
CA PHE A 129 -3.80 -10.67 -15.92
C PHE A 129 -4.49 -9.58 -16.76
N GLU A 130 -4.75 -9.85 -18.04
CA GLU A 130 -5.51 -8.95 -18.92
C GLU A 130 -6.96 -8.79 -18.45
N THR A 131 -7.63 -9.88 -18.11
CA THR A 131 -8.99 -9.89 -17.58
C THR A 131 -9.08 -9.13 -16.25
N MET A 132 -8.12 -9.37 -15.35
CA MET A 132 -8.06 -8.69 -14.05
C MET A 132 -7.98 -7.16 -14.20
N PHE A 133 -7.26 -6.66 -15.21
CA PHE A 133 -7.06 -5.22 -15.44
C PHE A 133 -7.91 -4.64 -16.57
N GLU A 134 -8.82 -5.42 -17.15
CA GLU A 134 -9.68 -4.95 -18.21
C GLU A 134 -10.44 -3.68 -17.77
N GLY A 135 -10.41 -2.61 -18.57
CA GLY A 135 -11.07 -1.34 -18.26
C GLY A 135 -10.50 -0.58 -17.05
N VAL A 136 -9.45 -1.08 -16.40
CA VAL A 136 -8.74 -0.39 -15.32
C VAL A 136 -7.47 0.26 -15.89
N ARG A 137 -7.33 1.58 -15.71
CA ARG A 137 -6.15 2.29 -16.22
C ARG A 137 -4.93 1.93 -15.39
N LEU A 138 -4.05 1.10 -15.95
CA LEU A 138 -2.71 0.85 -15.42
C LEU A 138 -1.85 2.11 -15.57
N VAL A 139 -1.78 2.93 -14.53
CA VAL A 139 -0.76 4.00 -14.45
C VAL A 139 0.53 3.35 -14.00
N ALA A 140 1.66 3.73 -14.62
CA ALA A 140 2.96 3.16 -14.33
C ALA A 140 3.28 3.21 -12.83
N VAL A 141 3.07 2.08 -12.15
CA VAL A 141 3.41 1.95 -10.74
C VAL A 141 4.92 1.90 -10.67
N LYS A 142 5.53 2.88 -9.99
CA LYS A 142 6.98 2.91 -9.83
C LYS A 142 7.46 1.83 -8.87
N ASN A 143 6.70 1.47 -7.84
CA ASN A 143 7.09 0.47 -6.86
C ASN A 143 5.84 -0.27 -6.35
N GLU A 144 5.81 -1.59 -6.45
CA GLU A 144 4.88 -2.46 -5.71
C GLU A 144 5.61 -3.73 -5.28
N GLU A 145 5.39 -4.10 -4.01
CA GLU A 145 5.95 -5.27 -3.35
C GLU A 145 5.44 -6.53 -4.04
N GLN A 146 6.35 -7.24 -4.68
CA GLN A 146 6.05 -8.53 -5.27
C GLN A 146 7.01 -9.55 -4.65
N GLN A 147 6.47 -10.52 -3.93
CA GLN A 147 7.19 -11.67 -3.37
C GLN A 147 7.22 -12.80 -4.40
N ALA A 148 8.32 -13.59 -4.38
CA ALA A 148 8.65 -14.80 -5.15
C ALA A 148 8.39 -14.84 -6.68
N SER A 149 7.22 -14.44 -7.18
CA SER A 149 6.86 -14.39 -8.61
C SER A 149 6.90 -12.98 -9.22
N ALA A 150 7.56 -12.03 -8.55
CA ALA A 150 7.70 -10.63 -8.99
C ALA A 150 8.16 -10.43 -10.43
N ALA A 151 9.13 -11.22 -10.89
CA ALA A 151 9.62 -11.12 -12.26
C ALA A 151 8.52 -11.48 -13.28
N VAL A 152 7.69 -12.48 -12.97
CA VAL A 152 6.59 -12.94 -13.82
C VAL A 152 5.48 -11.89 -13.87
N PHE A 153 5.08 -11.37 -12.70
CA PHE A 153 4.12 -10.25 -12.62
C PHE A 153 4.61 -9.01 -13.38
N ARG A 154 5.89 -8.66 -13.21
CA ARG A 154 6.48 -7.52 -13.89
C ARG A 154 6.55 -7.70 -15.40
N ALA A 155 6.91 -8.90 -15.86
CA ALA A 155 6.93 -9.22 -17.29
C ALA A 155 5.50 -9.14 -17.89
N ARG A 156 4.50 -9.70 -17.21
CA ARG A 156 3.09 -9.64 -17.62
C ARG A 156 2.58 -8.19 -17.66
N ASP A 157 2.84 -7.39 -16.63
CA ASP A 157 2.51 -5.95 -16.60
C ASP A 157 3.13 -5.17 -17.77
N LEU A 158 4.41 -5.42 -18.08
CA LEU A 158 5.08 -4.79 -19.22
C LEU A 158 4.47 -5.21 -20.57
N LEU A 159 4.09 -6.47 -20.72
CA LEU A 159 3.45 -6.98 -21.93
C LEU A 159 2.08 -6.34 -22.16
N VAL A 160 1.22 -6.32 -21.14
CA VAL A 160 -0.13 -5.70 -21.22
C VAL A 160 -0.03 -4.21 -21.52
N ARG A 161 0.94 -3.50 -20.91
CA ARG A 161 1.17 -2.08 -21.19
C ARG A 161 1.63 -1.84 -22.63
N ASN A 162 2.56 -2.65 -23.13
CA ASN A 162 3.04 -2.55 -24.51
C ASN A 162 1.93 -2.86 -25.53
N ALA A 163 1.09 -3.86 -25.26
CA ALA A 163 -0.08 -4.18 -26.08
C ALA A 163 -1.08 -3.01 -26.10
N SER A 164 -1.40 -2.46 -24.93
CA SER A 164 -2.31 -1.30 -24.78
C SER A 164 -1.78 -0.05 -25.50
N ALA A 165 -0.47 0.21 -25.41
CA ALA A 165 0.18 1.33 -26.09
C ALA A 165 0.16 1.16 -27.63
N LYS A 166 0.37 -0.06 -28.15
CA LYS A 166 0.26 -0.36 -29.59
C LYS A 166 -1.18 -0.19 -30.10
N LYS A 167 -2.17 -0.61 -29.31
CA LYS A 167 -3.60 -0.49 -29.67
C LYS A 167 -4.02 0.98 -29.77
N MET A 168 -3.58 1.84 -28.85
CA MET A 168 -3.82 3.29 -28.90
C MET A 168 -3.19 3.98 -30.12
N ARG A 169 -1.98 3.57 -30.54
CA ARG A 169 -1.31 4.12 -31.74
C ARG A 169 -2.02 3.71 -33.04
N ARG A 170 -2.51 2.47 -33.14
CA ARG A 170 -3.24 2.01 -34.32
C ARG A 170 -4.57 2.74 -34.53
N THR A 171 -5.25 3.13 -33.45
CA THR A 171 -6.53 3.84 -33.53
C THR A 171 -6.37 5.32 -33.87
N SER A 172 -5.18 5.92 -33.66
CA SER A 172 -4.90 7.29 -34.09
C SER A 172 -4.49 7.39 -35.56
N ASP A 173 -3.95 6.32 -36.14
CA ASP A 173 -3.49 6.29 -37.54
C ASP A 173 -4.58 5.87 -38.54
N SER A 174 -5.78 5.53 -38.07
CA SER A 174 -6.93 5.10 -38.91
C SER A 174 -7.99 6.18 -39.11
N GLY A 175 -7.65 7.44 -38.84
CA GLY A 175 -8.51 8.60 -39.04
C GLY A 175 -7.81 9.65 -39.89
N ASP A 176 -7.68 9.37 -41.19
CA ASP A 176 -7.46 10.32 -42.29
C ASP A 176 -8.14 9.75 -43.55
#